data_AF-A0A382DPC0-F1
#
_entry.id   AF-A0A382DPC0-F1
#
_cell.length_a   1.000
_cell.length_b   1.000
_cell.length_c   1.000
_cell.angle_alpha   90.00
_cell.angle_beta   90.00
_cell.angle_gamma   90.00
#
_symmetry.space_group_name_H-M   'P 1'
#
loop_
_entity.id
_entity.type
_entity.pdbx_description
1 polymer ?
#
loop_
_entity_poly.entity_id
_entity_poly.type
_entity_poly.pdbx_seq_one_letter_code
_entity_poly.pdbx_strand_id
1 'polypeptide(L)'
;YRKSTRLAVEQGISLAENIARLIPGALPGAPVVTVADAHPHSLAWLGSALGSKAIQLGVDEWGQSGNRDDLYREYRTDSESIVAACMTVLDD
;
A
#
# COMPACT_ATOMS: atom_id res chain seq x y z
N TYR A 1 11.84 11.39 5.26
CA TYR A 1 12.23 10.26 6.12
C TYR A 1 13.30 10.61 7.16
N ARG A 2 14.60 10.76 6.82
CA ARG A 2 15.70 10.97 7.81
C ARG A 2 15.43 12.09 8.84
N LYS A 3 14.88 13.23 8.41
CA LYS A 3 14.49 14.32 9.31
C LYS A 3 13.38 13.90 10.28
N SER A 4 12.34 13.24 9.77
CA SER A 4 11.21 12.74 10.55
C SER A 4 11.64 11.65 11.53
N THR A 5 12.56 10.76 11.15
CA THR A 5 13.15 9.76 12.05
C THR A 5 13.90 10.42 13.21
N ARG A 6 14.70 11.46 12.93
CA ARG A 6 15.40 12.21 13.98
C ARG A 6 14.41 12.87 14.95
N LEU A 7 13.38 13.53 14.42
CA LEU A 7 12.33 14.16 15.24
C LEU A 7 11.55 13.14 16.06
N ALA A 8 11.29 11.95 15.52
CA ALA A 8 10.63 10.87 16.26
C ALA A 8 11.48 10.41 17.47
N VAL A 9 12.79 10.24 17.27
CA VAL A 9 13.72 9.82 18.33
C VAL A 9 13.94 10.91 19.37
N GLU A 10 14.12 12.16 18.94
CA GLU A 10 14.47 13.28 19.84
C GLU A 10 13.25 13.88 20.55
N GLN A 11 12.07 13.87 19.91
CA GLN A 11 10.90 14.62 20.36
C GLN A 11 9.65 13.74 20.51
N GLY A 12 9.74 12.42 20.29
CA GLY A 12 8.61 11.50 20.42
C GLY A 12 7.52 11.69 19.36
N ILE A 13 7.80 12.39 18.27
CA ILE A 13 6.83 12.67 17.21
C ILE A 13 6.53 11.39 16.41
N SER A 14 5.26 11.12 16.13
CA SER A 14 4.86 9.97 15.31
C SER A 14 5.45 10.06 13.90
N LEU A 15 6.20 9.03 13.52
CA LEU A 15 6.74 8.90 12.16
C LEU A 15 5.59 8.76 11.14
N ALA A 16 4.53 8.03 11.51
CA ALA A 16 3.37 7.80 10.67
C ALA A 16 2.59 9.07 10.37
N GLU A 17 2.38 9.92 11.37
CA GLU A 17 1.71 11.22 11.18
C GLU A 17 2.51 12.13 10.24
N ASN A 18 3.84 12.07 10.31
CA ASN A 18 4.72 12.84 9.43
C ASN A 18 4.65 12.33 7.97
N ILE A 19 4.63 11.02 7.77
CA ILE A 19 4.56 10.41 6.44
C ILE A 19 3.18 10.62 5.81
N ALA A 20 2.10 10.51 6.58
CA ALA A 20 0.73 10.75 6.11
C ALA A 20 0.55 12.15 5.49
N ARG A 21 1.29 13.16 5.95
CA ARG A 21 1.28 14.52 5.36
C ARG A 21 1.76 14.59 3.92
N LEU A 22 2.46 13.56 3.44
CA LEU A 22 2.88 13.45 2.03
C LEU A 22 1.77 12.93 1.12
N ILE A 23 0.67 12.45 1.69
CA ILE A 23 -0.46 11.85 0.98
C ILE A 23 -1.70 12.73 1.23
N PRO A 24 -2.08 13.60 0.29
CA PRO A 24 -3.25 14.45 0.44
C PRO A 24 -4.52 13.65 0.75
N GLY A 25 -5.23 14.02 1.81
CA GLY A 25 -6.44 13.34 2.24
C GLY A 25 -6.24 12.03 3.02
N ALA A 26 -4.99 11.64 3.32
CA ALA A 26 -4.74 10.49 4.18
C ALA A 26 -5.26 10.73 5.60
N LEU A 27 -6.02 9.77 6.11
CA LEU A 27 -6.47 9.73 7.49
C LEU A 27 -5.50 8.84 8.30
N PRO A 28 -5.03 9.29 9.47
CA PRO A 28 -4.16 8.48 10.32
C PRO A 28 -4.79 7.11 10.65
N GLY A 29 -4.08 6.03 10.38
CA GLY A 29 -4.52 4.66 10.65
C GLY A 29 -5.58 4.10 9.70
N ALA A 30 -5.99 4.85 8.66
CA ALA A 30 -6.91 4.32 7.65
C ALA A 30 -6.25 3.18 6.85
N PRO A 31 -6.98 2.08 6.58
CA PRO A 31 -6.46 0.99 5.76
C PRO A 31 -5.94 1.44 4.40
N VAL A 32 -4.88 0.78 3.93
CA VAL A 32 -4.20 1.13 2.67
C VAL A 32 -4.22 -0.05 1.72
N VAL A 33 -4.72 0.17 0.51
CA VAL A 33 -4.50 -0.74 -0.62
C VAL A 33 -3.58 -0.07 -1.61
N THR A 34 -2.48 -0.74 -1.97
CA THR A 34 -1.56 -0.26 -3.01
C THR A 34 -1.68 -1.11 -4.26
N VAL A 35 -1.64 -0.48 -5.43
CA VAL A 35 -1.61 -1.16 -6.72
C VAL A 35 -0.40 -0.67 -7.49
N ALA A 36 0.45 -1.58 -7.97
CA ALA A 36 1.62 -1.22 -8.75
C ALA A 36 1.87 -2.22 -9.89
N ASP A 37 2.37 -1.72 -11.01
CA ASP A 37 3.00 -2.55 -12.05
C ASP A 37 4.43 -2.93 -11.63
N ALA A 38 4.52 -3.64 -10.50
CA ALA A 38 5.74 -4.11 -9.87
C ALA A 38 5.41 -5.19 -8.83
N HIS A 39 6.44 -5.87 -8.31
CA HIS A 39 6.26 -6.81 -7.20
C HIS A 39 5.63 -6.13 -5.98
N PRO A 40 4.55 -6.70 -5.37
CA PRO A 40 3.80 -6.09 -4.26
C PRO A 40 4.69 -5.62 -3.09
N HIS A 41 5.74 -6.41 -2.79
CA HIS A 41 6.74 -6.08 -1.76
C HIS A 41 7.42 -4.72 -1.93
N SER A 42 7.47 -4.17 -3.15
CA SER A 42 8.05 -2.84 -3.41
C SER A 42 7.35 -1.73 -2.63
N LEU A 43 6.07 -1.92 -2.30
CA LEU A 43 5.23 -0.96 -1.57
C LEU A 43 4.79 -1.46 -0.19
N ALA A 44 5.19 -2.67 0.23
CA ALA A 44 4.77 -3.26 1.51
C ALA A 44 5.13 -2.41 2.73
N TRP A 45 6.20 -1.61 2.64
CA TRP A 45 6.63 -0.72 3.71
C TRP A 45 5.63 0.41 4.03
N LEU A 46 4.71 0.75 3.11
CA LEU A 46 3.76 1.85 3.29
C LEU A 46 2.79 1.60 4.46
N GLY A 47 2.35 0.37 4.69
CA GLY A 47 1.49 0.03 5.83
C GLY A 47 2.17 0.37 7.16
N SER A 48 3.39 -0.11 7.37
CA SER A 48 4.21 0.20 8.55
C SER A 48 4.52 1.69 8.66
N ALA A 49 4.86 2.33 7.54
CA ALA A 49 5.17 3.75 7.51
C ALA A 49 3.97 4.64 7.85
N LEU A 50 2.75 4.21 7.54
CA LEU A 50 1.50 4.92 7.85
C LEU A 50 0.84 4.41 9.14
N GLY A 51 1.41 3.40 9.81
CA GLY A 51 0.79 2.77 10.99
C GLY A 51 -0.60 2.19 10.68
N SER A 52 -0.77 1.65 9.47
CA SER A 52 -2.07 1.24 8.92
C SER A 52 -2.05 -0.21 8.50
N LYS A 53 -3.20 -0.88 8.58
CA LYS A 53 -3.40 -2.18 7.91
C LYS A 53 -3.22 -1.98 6.41
N ALA A 54 -2.59 -2.93 5.73
CA ALA A 54 -2.31 -2.78 4.31
C ALA A 54 -2.35 -4.09 3.54
N ILE A 55 -2.87 -4.01 2.31
CA ILE A 55 -2.79 -5.06 1.29
C ILE A 55 -2.10 -4.47 0.06
N GLN A 56 -1.13 -5.20 -0.49
CA GLN A 56 -0.37 -4.78 -1.67
C GLN A 56 -0.70 -5.69 -2.85
N LEU A 57 -1.11 -5.08 -3.95
CA LEU A 57 -1.42 -5.74 -5.22
C LEU A 57 -0.37 -5.35 -6.26
N GLY A 58 -0.02 -6.30 -7.12
CA GLY A 58 1.01 -6.12 -8.14
C GLY A 58 1.45 -7.44 -8.75
N VAL A 59 2.46 -7.38 -9.62
CA VAL A 59 2.93 -8.53 -10.41
C VAL A 59 4.01 -9.30 -9.66
N ASP A 60 3.81 -10.58 -9.38
CA ASP A 60 4.74 -11.42 -8.61
C ASP A 60 5.39 -12.53 -9.45
N GLU A 61 4.88 -12.79 -10.65
CA GLU A 61 5.44 -13.73 -11.60
C GLU A 61 5.80 -13.10 -12.95
N TRP A 62 6.71 -13.75 -13.68
CA TRP A 62 7.21 -13.31 -14.97
C TRP A 62 6.69 -14.19 -16.11
N GLY A 63 6.55 -13.63 -17.31
CA GLY A 63 6.42 -14.39 -18.56
C GLY A 63 4.99 -14.72 -18.99
N GLN A 64 3.97 -14.16 -18.35
CA GLN A 64 2.58 -14.36 -18.77
C GLN A 64 2.27 -13.64 -20.08
N SER A 65 1.54 -14.33 -20.97
CA SER A 65 1.03 -13.79 -22.23
C SER A 65 -0.48 -13.91 -22.24
N GLY A 66 -1.19 -12.84 -22.57
CA GLY A 66 -2.64 -12.80 -22.56
C GLY A 66 -3.17 -11.44 -22.99
N ASN A 67 -4.50 -11.32 -23.05
CA ASN A 67 -5.07 -9.98 -23.15
C ASN A 67 -4.94 -9.25 -21.81
N ARG A 68 -5.05 -7.93 -21.85
CA ARG A 68 -4.86 -7.08 -20.68
C ARG A 68 -5.81 -7.41 -19.52
N ASP A 69 -7.07 -7.71 -19.82
CA ASP A 69 -8.08 -7.95 -18.80
C ASP A 69 -7.82 -9.28 -18.07
N ASP A 70 -7.36 -10.31 -18.80
CA ASP A 70 -6.92 -11.57 -18.22
C ASP A 70 -5.67 -11.38 -17.35
N LEU A 71 -4.69 -10.61 -17.82
CA LEU A 71 -3.47 -10.34 -17.04
C LEU A 71 -3.76 -9.53 -15.78
N TYR A 72 -4.68 -8.56 -15.82
CA TYR A 72 -5.09 -7.86 -14.61
C TYR A 72 -5.77 -8.80 -13.60
N ARG A 73 -6.58 -9.74 -14.08
CA ARG A 73 -7.23 -10.73 -13.22
C ARG A 73 -6.22 -11.71 -12.62
N GLU A 74 -5.26 -12.16 -13.42
CA GLU A 74 -4.16 -13.03 -13.00
C GLU A 74 -3.40 -12.43 -11.82
N TYR A 75 -2.96 -11.17 -11.96
CA TYR A 75 -2.20 -10.46 -10.92
C TYR A 75 -3.06 -9.70 -9.91
N ARG A 76 -4.38 -9.94 -9.89
CA ARG A 76 -5.33 -9.32 -8.94
C ARG A 76 -5.34 -7.78 -8.97
N THR A 77 -5.00 -7.18 -10.11
CA THR A 77 -5.02 -5.73 -10.34
C THR A 77 -6.25 -5.28 -11.15
N ASP A 78 -7.16 -6.19 -11.46
CA ASP A 78 -8.47 -5.84 -11.99
C ASP A 78 -9.36 -5.17 -10.93
N SER A 79 -10.41 -4.50 -11.37
CA SER A 79 -11.29 -3.73 -10.49
C SER A 79 -11.99 -4.57 -9.42
N GLU A 80 -12.39 -5.80 -9.73
CA GLU A 80 -13.07 -6.68 -8.75
C GLU A 80 -12.09 -7.09 -7.65
N SER A 81 -10.87 -7.47 -8.03
CA SER A 81 -9.82 -7.83 -7.07
C SER A 81 -9.40 -6.65 -6.20
N ILE A 82 -9.30 -5.42 -6.76
CA ILE A 82 -9.00 -4.21 -5.99
C ILE A 82 -10.09 -3.92 -4.96
N VAL A 83 -11.37 -3.99 -5.37
CA VAL A 83 -12.50 -3.79 -4.44
C VAL A 83 -12.50 -4.86 -3.36
N ALA A 84 -12.25 -6.12 -3.71
CA ALA A 84 -12.15 -7.20 -2.73
C ALA A 84 -11.03 -6.93 -1.70
N ALA A 85 -9.84 -6.51 -2.14
CA ALA A 85 -8.76 -6.11 -1.24
C ALA A 85 -9.17 -4.97 -0.30
N CYS A 86 -9.87 -3.96 -0.81
CA CYS A 86 -10.39 -2.86 0.00
C CYS A 86 -11.38 -3.35 1.07
N MET A 87 -12.29 -4.25 0.72
CA MET A 87 -13.23 -4.83 1.69
C MET A 87 -12.51 -5.67 2.74
N THR A 88 -11.60 -6.55 2.33
CA THR A 88 -10.80 -7.39 3.24
C THR A 88 -10.05 -6.56 4.28
N VAL A 89 -9.38 -5.49 3.86
CA VAL A 89 -8.58 -4.66 4.78
C VAL A 89 -9.44 -3.78 5.71
N LEU A 90 -10.73 -3.60 5.40
CA LEU A 90 -11.69 -2.90 6.26
C LEU A 90 -12.32 -3.82 7.32
N ASP A 91 -12.51 -5.10 6.99
CA ASP A 91 -13.20 -6.09 7.84
C ASP A 91 -12.27 -6.76 8.87
N ASP A 92 -10.96 -6.85 8.59
CA ASP A 92 -9.93 -7.27 9.55
C ASP A 92 -9.74 -6.24 10.67
#